data_AF-K1SVD1-F1
#
_entry.id   AF-K1SVD1-F1
#
_cell.length_a   1.000
_cell.length_b   1.000
_cell.length_c   1.000
_cell.angle_alpha   90.00
_cell.angle_beta   90.00
_cell.angle_gamma   90.00
#
_symmetry.space_group_name_H-M   'P 1'
#
loop_
_entity.id
_entity.type
_entity.pdbx_description
1 polymer ?
#
loop_
_entity_poly.entity_id
_entity_poly.type
_entity_poly.pdbx_seq_one_letter_code
_entity_poly.pdbx_strand_id
1 'polypeptide(L)'
;RLSAINTDVLEDYQQFLLDRNPTKIKTLLNKVKGIVTLINHANKDKAIKANINTNGITYLEDKRSKEQKKSKQVPLTEGQLLAIYNCTDLNAKESEAKDLFICQCLLGQRISDLPKIFKGEYTITKLEDGNEVISFIVQKTIEQATLHLFPVVKEILERYKQTGFKHIDLLTEDERIVKKNEAKLNRTIKQVCEKAGLDSDINYVEQIGGNITKKRKKLFELIHTQTARHT
;
A
#
# COMPACT_ATOMS: atom_id res chain seq x y z
N ARG A 1 22.95 9.40 29.90
CA ARG A 1 24.08 9.76 29.00
C ARG A 1 23.94 8.90 27.73
N LEU A 2 24.20 9.45 26.54
CA LEU A 2 24.14 8.69 25.27
C LEU A 2 25.05 7.45 25.27
N SER A 3 26.14 7.50 26.03
CA SER A 3 27.08 6.40 26.26
C SER A 3 26.47 5.15 26.91
N ALA A 4 25.25 5.22 27.45
CA ALA A 4 24.56 4.07 28.02
C ALA A 4 23.80 3.24 26.96
N ILE A 5 23.66 3.76 25.73
CA ILE A 5 23.02 3.04 24.63
C ILE A 5 24.06 2.07 24.05
N ASN A 6 23.70 0.79 23.97
CA ASN A 6 24.48 -0.28 23.37
C ASN A 6 23.52 -1.33 22.77
N THR A 7 24.06 -2.46 22.30
CA THR A 7 23.28 -3.57 21.74
C THR A 7 22.26 -4.10 22.74
N ASP A 8 22.66 -4.35 23.98
CA ASP A 8 21.82 -4.93 25.03
C ASP A 8 20.61 -4.04 25.33
N VAL A 9 20.84 -2.73 25.47
CA VAL A 9 19.76 -1.76 25.68
C VAL A 9 18.79 -1.70 24.50
N LEU A 10 19.27 -1.88 23.27
CA LEU A 10 18.40 -1.92 22.08
C LEU A 10 17.62 -3.23 22.00
N GLU A 11 18.19 -4.35 22.44
CA GLU A 11 17.52 -5.65 22.55
C GLU A 11 16.46 -5.64 23.67
N ASP A 12 16.80 -5.12 24.85
CA ASP A 12 15.86 -4.90 25.95
C ASP A 12 14.72 -3.99 25.52
N TYR A 13 15.01 -2.95 24.73
CA TYR A 13 13.98 -2.06 24.18
C TYR A 13 13.05 -2.80 23.21
N GLN A 14 13.57 -3.72 22.38
CA GLN A 14 12.73 -4.56 21.52
C GLN A 14 11.78 -5.41 22.36
N GLN A 15 12.28 -6.04 23.43
CA GLN A 15 11.50 -6.87 24.33
C GLN A 15 10.44 -6.05 25.08
N PHE A 16 10.83 -4.90 25.63
CA PHE A 16 9.91 -3.94 26.25
C PHE A 16 8.77 -3.51 25.32
N LEU A 17 9.07 -3.24 24.04
CA LEU A 17 8.02 -2.88 23.08
C LEU A 17 7.06 -4.05 22.80
N LEU A 18 7.58 -5.28 22.81
CA LEU A 18 6.79 -6.49 22.62
C LEU A 18 5.85 -6.75 23.81
N ASP A 19 6.34 -6.54 25.04
CA ASP A 19 5.58 -6.76 26.27
C ASP A 19 4.55 -5.66 26.52
N ARG A 20 4.91 -4.39 26.27
CA ARG A 20 4.02 -3.25 26.55
C ARG A 20 2.90 -3.09 25.54
N ASN A 21 3.16 -3.34 24.25
CA ASN A 21 2.16 -3.21 23.19
C ASN A 21 2.46 -4.19 22.06
N PRO A 22 2.08 -5.47 22.22
CA PRO A 22 2.36 -6.50 21.24
C PRO A 22 1.71 -6.14 19.91
N THR A 23 2.54 -5.84 18.92
CA THR A 23 2.13 -5.53 17.55
C THR A 23 2.85 -6.46 16.57
N LYS A 24 2.69 -6.23 15.26
CA LYS A 24 3.42 -6.99 14.24
C LYS A 24 4.92 -6.78 14.41
N ILE A 25 5.70 -7.86 14.37
CA ILE A 25 7.17 -7.82 14.47
C ILE A 25 7.77 -6.78 13.52
N LYS A 26 7.30 -6.70 12.27
CA LYS A 26 7.75 -5.69 11.30
C LYS A 26 7.62 -4.24 11.81
N THR A 27 6.55 -3.91 12.54
CA THR A 27 6.33 -2.58 13.09
C THR A 27 7.33 -2.27 14.20
N LEU A 28 7.58 -3.24 15.08
CA LEU A 28 8.58 -3.13 16.15
C LEU A 28 9.98 -2.93 15.58
N LEU A 29 10.35 -3.78 14.60
CA LEU A 29 11.64 -3.70 13.91
C LEU A 29 11.87 -2.36 13.23
N ASN A 30 10.83 -1.79 12.59
CA ASN A 30 10.96 -0.48 11.94
C ASN A 30 11.30 0.64 12.93
N LYS A 31 10.78 0.58 14.18
CA LYS A 31 11.12 1.56 15.22
C LYS A 31 12.59 1.44 15.63
N VAL A 32 13.03 0.22 15.93
CA VAL A 32 14.42 -0.03 16.38
C VAL A 32 15.42 0.27 15.27
N LYS A 33 15.14 -0.14 14.02
CA LYS A 33 15.96 0.23 12.87
C LYS A 33 16.01 1.73 12.63
N GLY A 34 14.92 2.46 12.89
CA GLY A 34 14.90 3.91 12.85
C GLY A 34 15.90 4.53 13.85
N ILE A 35 15.92 4.02 15.08
CA ILE A 35 16.87 4.45 16.12
C ILE A 35 18.32 4.12 15.69
N VAL A 36 18.57 2.91 15.20
CA VAL A 36 19.90 2.51 14.70
C VAL A 36 20.37 3.42 13.56
N THR A 37 19.48 3.81 12.65
CA THR A 37 19.80 4.78 11.59
C THR A 37 20.18 6.15 12.17
N LEU A 38 19.45 6.65 13.18
CA LEU A 38 19.79 7.91 13.84
C LEU A 38 21.14 7.82 14.57
N ILE A 39 21.42 6.71 15.24
CA ILE A 39 22.72 6.45 15.87
C ILE A 39 23.84 6.46 14.82
N ASN A 40 23.62 5.82 13.68
CA ASN A 40 24.59 5.80 12.58
C ASN A 40 24.86 7.20 12.02
N HIS A 41 23.85 8.07 11.97
CA HIS A 41 24.05 9.48 11.63
C HIS A 41 24.85 10.23 12.72
N ALA A 42 24.50 10.05 14.00
CA ALA A 42 25.19 10.70 15.12
C ALA A 42 26.65 10.25 15.29
N ASN A 43 26.97 9.00 14.92
CA ASN A 43 28.34 8.49 14.89
C ASN A 43 29.17 9.11 13.76
N LYS A 44 28.54 9.42 12.61
CA LYS A 44 29.19 10.07 11.46
C LYS A 44 29.30 11.58 11.61
N ASP A 45 28.49 12.18 12.49
CA ASP A 45 28.49 13.62 12.74
C ASP A 45 29.79 14.07 13.42
N LYS A 46 30.41 15.12 12.87
CA LYS A 46 31.72 15.62 13.33
C LYS A 46 31.66 16.32 14.68
N ALA A 47 30.52 16.88 15.07
CA ALA A 47 30.33 17.60 16.32
C ALA A 47 29.87 16.67 17.45
N ILE A 48 29.00 15.70 17.15
CA ILE A 48 28.44 14.79 18.14
C ILE A 48 29.41 13.63 18.46
N LYS A 49 29.92 12.94 17.43
CA LYS A 49 30.77 11.75 17.56
C LYS A 49 30.29 10.78 18.65
N ALA A 50 29.04 10.33 18.55
CA ALA A 50 28.39 9.58 19.63
C ALA A 50 29.13 8.28 20.02
N ASN A 51 29.88 7.67 19.09
CA ASN A 51 30.66 6.44 19.28
C ASN A 51 29.85 5.28 19.89
N ILE A 52 28.57 5.17 19.53
CA ILE A 52 27.68 4.10 20.00
C ILE A 52 27.81 2.89 19.08
N ASN A 53 28.19 1.74 19.64
CA ASN A 53 28.24 0.50 18.88
C ASN A 53 26.85 -0.12 18.74
N THR A 54 26.44 -0.39 17.50
CA THR A 54 25.19 -1.12 17.17
C THR A 54 25.46 -2.41 16.40
N ASN A 55 26.74 -2.74 16.15
CA ASN A 55 27.12 -3.97 15.47
C ASN A 55 26.85 -5.16 16.39
N GLY A 56 26.24 -6.22 15.84
CA GLY A 56 25.92 -7.43 16.59
C GLY A 56 24.54 -7.45 17.25
N ILE A 57 23.73 -6.40 17.08
CA ILE A 57 22.34 -6.40 17.54
C ILE A 57 21.55 -7.57 16.94
N THR A 58 20.87 -8.31 17.80
CA THR A 58 19.93 -9.37 17.44
C THR A 58 18.53 -8.79 17.29
N TYR A 59 17.95 -8.92 16.10
CA TYR A 59 16.60 -8.43 15.83
C TYR A 59 15.55 -9.50 16.08
N LEU A 60 14.39 -9.11 16.61
CA LEU A 60 13.23 -9.99 16.70
C LEU A 60 12.84 -10.55 15.33
N GLU A 61 12.53 -11.84 15.26
CA GLU A 61 12.19 -12.51 14.01
C GLU A 61 10.68 -12.71 13.82
N ASP A 62 10.24 -12.52 12.57
CA ASP A 62 8.92 -12.99 12.11
C ASP A 62 9.01 -14.48 11.76
N LYS A 63 8.59 -15.30 12.72
CA LYS A 63 8.63 -16.77 12.72
C LYS A 63 7.64 -17.42 11.75
N ARG A 64 6.86 -16.63 11.00
CA ARG A 64 5.96 -17.15 9.98
C ARG A 64 6.72 -17.63 8.74
N SER A 65 6.22 -18.72 8.14
CA SER A 65 6.71 -19.21 6.84
C SER A 65 6.48 -18.18 5.72
N LYS A 66 7.14 -18.37 4.57
CA LYS A 66 6.95 -17.52 3.38
C LYS A 66 5.48 -17.49 2.92
N GLU A 67 4.81 -18.65 2.96
CA GLU A 67 3.40 -18.80 2.60
C GLU A 67 2.49 -18.08 3.61
N GLN A 68 2.74 -18.26 4.91
CA GLN A 68 1.98 -17.59 5.96
C GLN A 68 2.10 -16.06 5.87
N LYS A 69 3.27 -15.54 5.49
CA LYS A 69 3.49 -14.10 5.25
C LYS A 69 2.63 -13.57 4.08
N LYS A 70 2.40 -14.39 3.05
CA LYS A 70 1.57 -14.06 1.89
C LYS A 70 0.09 -14.39 2.06
N SER A 71 -0.30 -15.20 3.05
CA SER A 71 -1.70 -15.64 3.26
C SER A 71 -2.74 -14.53 3.38
N LYS A 72 -2.33 -13.30 3.74
CA LYS A 72 -3.21 -12.12 3.83
C LYS A 72 -3.33 -11.33 2.51
N GLN A 73 -2.43 -11.58 1.55
CA GLN A 73 -2.41 -10.92 0.25
C GLN A 73 -3.19 -11.79 -0.73
N VAL A 74 -4.49 -11.49 -0.88
CA VAL A 74 -5.37 -12.18 -1.82
C VAL A 74 -5.55 -11.30 -3.05
N PRO A 75 -4.97 -11.64 -4.21
CA PRO A 75 -5.24 -10.95 -5.46
C PRO A 75 -6.69 -11.21 -5.91
N LEU A 76 -7.26 -10.29 -6.69
CA LEU A 76 -8.61 -10.45 -7.22
C LEU A 76 -8.58 -11.27 -8.51
N THR A 77 -9.64 -12.05 -8.75
CA THR A 77 -9.84 -12.72 -10.03
C THR A 77 -10.51 -11.78 -11.03
N GLU A 78 -10.43 -12.10 -12.32
CA GLU A 78 -11.13 -11.36 -13.37
C GLU A 78 -12.65 -11.28 -13.12
N GLY A 79 -13.27 -12.40 -12.71
CA GLY A 79 -14.70 -12.42 -12.36
C GLY A 79 -15.04 -11.50 -11.18
N GLN A 80 -14.14 -11.35 -10.20
CA GLN A 80 -14.31 -10.42 -9.08
C GLN A 80 -14.16 -8.96 -9.52
N LEU A 81 -13.19 -8.67 -10.39
CA LEU A 81 -13.06 -7.33 -10.99
C LEU A 81 -14.29 -6.96 -11.80
N LEU A 82 -14.84 -7.90 -12.57
CA LEU A 82 -16.06 -7.71 -13.35
C LEU A 82 -17.28 -7.47 -12.43
N ALA A 83 -17.39 -8.21 -11.33
CA ALA A 83 -18.43 -7.98 -10.33
C ALA A 83 -18.35 -6.59 -9.71
N ILE A 84 -17.14 -6.11 -9.37
CA ILE A 84 -16.92 -4.75 -8.88
C ILE A 84 -17.32 -3.72 -9.93
N TYR A 85 -16.85 -3.86 -11.18
CA TYR A 85 -17.13 -2.93 -12.27
C TYR A 85 -18.63 -2.78 -12.55
N ASN A 86 -19.34 -3.93 -12.59
CA ASN A 86 -20.78 -4.00 -12.85
C ASN A 86 -21.66 -3.64 -11.66
N CYS A 87 -21.09 -3.33 -10.49
CA CYS A 87 -21.86 -2.90 -9.33
C CYS A 87 -22.51 -1.53 -9.58
N THR A 88 -23.85 -1.50 -9.54
CA THR A 88 -24.67 -0.32 -9.87
C THR A 88 -25.30 0.36 -8.65
N ASP A 89 -25.49 -0.34 -7.53
CA ASP A 89 -26.06 0.21 -6.28
C ASP A 89 -25.05 1.07 -5.49
N LEU A 90 -24.49 2.09 -6.14
CA LEU A 90 -23.42 2.93 -5.60
C LEU A 90 -23.84 4.39 -5.54
N ASN A 91 -23.54 5.06 -4.43
CA ASN A 91 -23.63 6.53 -4.37
C ASN A 91 -22.47 7.17 -5.16
N ALA A 92 -22.54 8.49 -5.37
CA ALA A 92 -21.55 9.21 -6.20
C ALA A 92 -20.09 9.00 -5.75
N LYS A 93 -19.84 9.00 -4.43
CA LYS A 93 -18.50 8.78 -3.88
C LYS A 93 -18.02 7.33 -4.06
N GLU A 94 -18.93 6.38 -3.90
CA GLU A 94 -18.65 4.96 -4.13
C GLU A 94 -18.36 4.67 -5.61
N SER A 95 -19.10 5.29 -6.52
CA SER A 95 -18.85 5.20 -7.97
C SER A 95 -17.47 5.73 -8.36
N GLU A 96 -17.07 6.88 -7.82
CA GLU A 96 -15.71 7.40 -8.02
C GLU A 96 -14.64 6.44 -7.46
N ALA A 97 -14.87 5.87 -6.27
CA ALA A 97 -13.94 4.94 -5.65
C ALA A 97 -13.81 3.64 -6.44
N LYS A 98 -14.93 3.14 -6.99
CA LYS A 98 -14.98 1.99 -7.88
C LYS A 98 -14.13 2.23 -9.11
N ASP A 99 -14.40 3.30 -9.85
CA ASP A 99 -13.73 3.60 -11.11
C ASP A 99 -12.22 3.76 -10.91
N LEU A 100 -11.82 4.47 -9.85
CA LEU A 100 -10.42 4.63 -9.48
C LEU A 100 -9.77 3.28 -9.13
N PHE A 101 -10.45 2.42 -8.37
CA PHE A 101 -9.94 1.11 -7.97
C PHE A 101 -9.80 0.16 -9.18
N ILE A 102 -10.78 0.15 -10.09
CA ILE A 102 -10.72 -0.62 -11.34
C ILE A 102 -9.55 -0.15 -12.20
N CYS A 103 -9.38 1.16 -12.41
CA CYS A 103 -8.21 1.70 -13.10
C CYS A 103 -6.91 1.28 -12.42
N GLN A 104 -6.85 1.31 -11.08
CA GLN A 104 -5.66 0.88 -10.35
C GLN A 104 -5.31 -0.59 -10.61
N CYS A 105 -6.31 -1.48 -10.64
CA CYS A 105 -6.12 -2.91 -10.91
C CYS A 105 -5.61 -3.12 -12.33
N LEU A 106 -6.27 -2.52 -13.32
CA LEU A 106 -5.92 -2.73 -14.73
C LEU A 106 -4.56 -2.13 -15.12
N LEU A 107 -4.14 -1.06 -14.45
CA LEU A 107 -2.87 -0.38 -14.72
C LEU A 107 -1.71 -0.90 -13.84
N GLY A 108 -2.00 -1.65 -12.78
CA GLY A 108 -0.99 -2.15 -11.84
C GLY A 108 -0.19 -1.05 -11.10
N GLN A 109 -0.73 0.17 -11.03
CA GLN A 109 -0.02 1.33 -10.50
C GLN A 109 -0.29 1.57 -9.00
N ARG A 110 0.62 2.32 -8.35
CA ARG A 110 0.34 2.80 -7.00
C ARG A 110 -0.72 3.88 -7.06
N ILE A 111 -1.50 4.00 -6.00
CA ILE A 111 -2.52 5.04 -5.89
C ILE A 111 -1.94 6.46 -6.04
N SER A 112 -0.69 6.67 -5.61
CA SER A 112 0.03 7.95 -5.76
C SER A 112 0.42 8.27 -7.19
N ASP A 113 0.54 7.27 -8.07
CA ASP A 113 0.89 7.47 -9.48
C ASP A 113 -0.35 7.77 -10.34
N LEU A 114 -1.55 7.34 -9.90
CA LEU A 114 -2.81 7.58 -10.64
C LEU A 114 -3.13 9.07 -10.88
N PRO A 115 -2.91 10.01 -9.95
CA PRO A 115 -3.13 11.44 -10.20
C PRO A 115 -2.52 11.96 -11.50
N LYS A 116 -1.29 11.55 -11.83
CA LYS A 116 -0.63 11.96 -13.08
C LYS A 116 -1.38 11.44 -14.30
N ILE A 117 -1.84 10.20 -14.24
CA ILE A 117 -2.62 9.56 -15.31
C ILE A 117 -3.95 10.29 -15.49
N PHE A 118 -4.69 10.56 -14.41
CA PHE A 118 -5.97 11.27 -14.50
C PHE A 118 -5.83 12.75 -14.90
N LYS A 119 -4.66 13.38 -14.68
CA LYS A 119 -4.33 14.72 -15.18
C LYS A 119 -3.92 14.74 -16.66
N GLY A 120 -3.78 13.58 -17.31
CA GLY A 120 -3.33 13.51 -18.70
C GLY A 120 -1.81 13.65 -18.86
N GLU A 121 -1.03 13.48 -17.80
CA GLU A 121 0.45 13.56 -17.83
C GLU A 121 1.08 12.26 -18.37
N TYR A 122 0.65 11.85 -19.56
CA TYR A 122 1.14 10.66 -20.25
C TYR A 122 1.09 10.84 -21.78
N THR A 123 1.86 10.04 -22.50
CA THR A 123 1.79 9.97 -23.96
C THR A 123 1.07 8.70 -24.40
N ILE A 124 0.25 8.78 -25.44
CA ILE A 124 -0.40 7.60 -26.05
C ILE A 124 0.42 7.19 -27.27
N THR A 125 0.78 5.91 -27.34
CA THR A 125 1.35 5.29 -28.53
C THR A 125 0.60 4.02 -28.88
N LYS A 126 0.77 3.55 -30.13
CA LYS A 126 0.26 2.25 -30.58
C LYS A 126 1.42 1.27 -30.71
N LEU A 127 1.22 0.07 -30.19
CA LEU A 127 2.12 -1.06 -30.41
C LEU A 127 1.92 -1.61 -31.82
N GLU A 128 2.85 -2.47 -32.26
CA GLU A 128 2.82 -3.11 -33.59
C GLU A 128 1.57 -3.98 -33.79
N ASP A 129 1.01 -4.54 -32.71
CA ASP A 129 -0.23 -5.32 -32.72
C ASP A 129 -1.51 -4.45 -32.75
N GLY A 130 -1.36 -3.12 -32.80
CA GLY A 130 -2.45 -2.15 -32.83
C GLY A 130 -2.99 -1.74 -31.45
N ASN A 131 -2.51 -2.34 -30.35
CA ASN A 131 -2.95 -1.98 -29.01
C ASN A 131 -2.40 -0.62 -28.58
N GLU A 132 -3.26 0.20 -27.96
CA GLU A 132 -2.85 1.50 -27.42
C GLU A 132 -2.22 1.32 -26.04
N VAL A 133 -1.14 2.06 -25.79
CA VAL A 133 -0.43 2.11 -24.52
C VAL A 133 -0.29 3.55 -24.04
N ILE A 134 -0.19 3.74 -22.73
CA ILE A 134 0.20 5.00 -22.11
C ILE A 134 1.64 4.92 -21.60
N SER A 135 2.41 5.98 -21.75
CA SER A 135 3.75 6.11 -21.19
C SER A 135 3.87 7.34 -20.30
N PHE A 136 4.42 7.18 -19.09
CA PHE A 136 4.58 8.27 -18.11
C PHE A 136 5.75 8.01 -17.15
N ILE A 137 6.18 9.04 -16.41
CA ILE A 137 7.25 8.94 -15.41
C ILE A 137 6.70 8.62 -14.02
N VAL A 138 7.03 7.44 -13.51
CA VAL A 138 6.62 6.95 -12.18
C VAL A 138 7.21 7.84 -11.09
N GLN A 139 6.38 8.30 -10.14
CA GLN A 139 6.78 9.31 -9.16
C GLN A 139 7.93 8.84 -8.26
N LYS A 140 7.92 7.57 -7.85
CA LYS A 140 8.86 7.05 -6.86
C LYS A 140 10.22 6.70 -7.45
N THR A 141 10.25 6.14 -8.65
CA THR A 141 11.49 5.62 -9.26
C THR A 141 12.07 6.58 -10.29
N ILE A 142 11.29 7.56 -10.76
CA ILE A 142 11.69 8.49 -11.84
C ILE A 142 11.98 7.72 -13.14
N GLU A 143 11.45 6.50 -13.26
CA GLU A 143 11.58 5.65 -14.44
C GLU A 143 10.33 5.79 -15.32
N GLN A 144 10.50 5.59 -16.62
CA GLN A 144 9.39 5.52 -17.57
C GLN A 144 8.68 4.18 -17.43
N ALA A 145 7.35 4.22 -17.29
CA ALA A 145 6.48 3.06 -17.37
C ALA A 145 5.62 3.13 -18.62
N THR A 146 5.46 2.00 -19.32
CA THR A 146 4.55 1.83 -20.46
C THR A 146 3.49 0.79 -20.11
N LEU A 147 2.21 1.16 -20.21
CA LEU A 147 1.08 0.34 -19.78
C LEU A 147 0.03 0.21 -20.87
N HIS A 148 -0.61 -0.95 -20.96
CA HIS A 148 -1.74 -1.15 -21.87
C HIS A 148 -2.92 -0.27 -21.48
N LEU A 149 -3.48 0.42 -22.47
CA LEU A 149 -4.62 1.29 -22.29
C LEU A 149 -5.91 0.53 -22.65
N PHE A 150 -6.41 -0.23 -21.69
CA PHE A 150 -7.63 -1.01 -21.83
C PHE A 150 -8.85 -0.13 -22.16
N PRO A 151 -9.83 -0.61 -22.95
CA PRO A 151 -11.03 0.15 -23.27
C PRO A 151 -11.78 0.67 -22.03
N VAL A 152 -11.90 -0.16 -20.99
CA VAL A 152 -12.52 0.23 -19.71
C VAL A 152 -11.77 1.38 -19.05
N VAL A 153 -10.43 1.36 -19.08
CA VAL A 153 -9.62 2.46 -18.54
C VAL A 153 -9.85 3.74 -19.34
N LYS A 154 -9.91 3.66 -20.68
CA LYS A 154 -10.20 4.84 -21.52
C LYS A 154 -11.53 5.48 -21.19
N GLU A 155 -12.58 4.66 -21.05
CA GLU A 155 -13.92 5.13 -20.70
C GLU A 155 -13.91 5.89 -19.37
N ILE A 156 -13.25 5.33 -18.35
CA ILE A 156 -13.12 5.95 -17.03
C ILE A 156 -12.30 7.24 -17.14
N LEU A 157 -11.16 7.25 -17.83
CA LEU A 157 -10.34 8.45 -17.96
C LEU A 157 -11.12 9.59 -18.65
N GLU A 158 -11.87 9.30 -19.72
CA GLU A 158 -12.67 10.31 -20.41
C GLU A 158 -13.80 10.87 -19.51
N ARG A 159 -14.44 10.00 -18.70
CA ARG A 159 -15.47 10.40 -17.73
C ARG A 159 -14.98 11.47 -16.75
N TYR A 160 -13.73 11.38 -16.29
CA TYR A 160 -13.17 12.28 -15.29
C TYR A 160 -12.28 13.38 -15.87
N LYS A 161 -12.02 13.38 -17.18
CA LYS A 161 -11.14 14.33 -17.86
C LYS A 161 -11.54 15.80 -17.67
N GLN A 162 -12.84 16.09 -17.70
CA GLN A 162 -13.36 17.46 -17.60
C GLN A 162 -13.72 17.85 -16.17
N THR A 163 -14.31 16.93 -15.41
CA THR A 163 -14.84 17.25 -14.07
C THR A 163 -13.86 16.97 -12.94
N GLY A 164 -12.84 16.15 -13.19
CA GLY A 164 -12.06 15.51 -12.13
C GLY A 164 -12.94 14.66 -11.21
N PHE A 165 -12.33 14.19 -10.12
CA PHE A 165 -13.05 13.55 -9.01
C PHE A 165 -13.64 14.63 -8.09
N LYS A 166 -14.95 14.54 -7.80
CA LYS A 166 -15.66 15.52 -6.97
C LYS A 166 -15.65 15.15 -5.48
N HIS A 167 -15.60 13.85 -5.19
CA HIS A 167 -15.70 13.31 -3.82
C HIS A 167 -14.39 12.70 -3.32
N ILE A 168 -13.43 12.47 -4.21
CA ILE A 168 -12.13 11.89 -3.91
C ILE A 168 -11.02 12.88 -4.25
N ASP A 169 -10.42 13.47 -3.21
CA ASP A 169 -9.25 14.32 -3.37
C ASP A 169 -7.98 13.47 -3.25
N LEU A 170 -7.41 13.09 -4.38
CA LEU A 170 -6.10 12.41 -4.46
C LEU A 170 -5.09 13.22 -5.28
N LEU A 171 -5.50 14.37 -5.82
CA LEU A 171 -4.71 15.15 -6.78
C LEU A 171 -3.78 16.17 -6.10
N THR A 172 -3.86 16.29 -4.78
CA THR A 172 -2.98 17.11 -3.96
C THR A 172 -1.58 16.49 -3.82
N GLU A 173 -0.56 17.35 -3.83
CA GLU A 173 0.84 16.96 -3.65
C GLU A 173 1.24 16.81 -2.16
N ASP A 174 0.37 17.21 -1.23
CA ASP A 174 0.64 17.07 0.21
C ASP A 174 0.46 15.61 0.67
N GLU A 175 1.57 14.93 0.95
CA GLU A 175 1.61 13.53 1.39
C GLU A 175 0.73 13.22 2.62
N ARG A 176 0.57 14.18 3.56
CA ARG A 176 -0.26 13.97 4.75
C ARG A 176 -1.73 13.92 4.38
N ILE A 177 -2.15 14.80 3.47
CA ILE A 177 -3.52 14.86 2.96
C ILE A 177 -3.79 13.60 2.12
N VAL A 178 -2.86 13.23 1.22
CA VAL A 178 -2.94 12.00 0.42
C VAL A 178 -3.13 10.77 1.31
N LYS A 179 -2.33 10.62 2.38
CA LYS A 179 -2.43 9.46 3.28
C LYS A 179 -3.77 9.40 4.02
N LYS A 180 -4.31 10.56 4.45
CA LYS A 180 -5.63 10.64 5.08
C LYS A 180 -6.74 10.28 4.08
N ASN A 181 -6.62 10.74 2.84
CA ASN A 181 -7.58 10.49 1.79
C ASN A 181 -7.52 9.03 1.30
N GLU A 182 -6.33 8.42 1.25
CA GLU A 182 -6.16 6.99 0.96
C GLU A 182 -6.87 6.12 2.02
N ALA A 183 -6.80 6.47 3.30
CA ALA A 183 -7.53 5.75 4.34
C ALA A 183 -9.05 5.82 4.15
N LYS A 184 -9.58 6.98 3.73
CA LYS A 184 -11.00 7.15 3.42
C LYS A 184 -11.41 6.40 2.15
N LEU A 185 -10.57 6.46 1.11
CA LEU A 185 -10.74 5.71 -0.12
C LEU A 185 -10.81 4.21 0.18
N ASN A 186 -9.85 3.68 0.95
CA ASN A 186 -9.83 2.28 1.33
C ASN A 186 -11.10 1.85 2.06
N ARG A 187 -11.69 2.68 2.93
CA ARG A 187 -12.99 2.36 3.54
C ARG A 187 -14.11 2.28 2.49
N THR A 188 -14.11 3.20 1.53
CA THR A 188 -15.12 3.27 0.46
C THR A 188 -14.99 2.09 -0.50
N ILE A 189 -13.76 1.70 -0.88
CA ILE A 189 -13.48 0.51 -1.70
C ILE A 189 -14.06 -0.75 -1.05
N LYS A 190 -13.90 -0.90 0.27
CA LYS A 190 -14.45 -2.07 1.00
C LYS A 190 -15.98 -2.13 0.92
N GLN A 191 -16.65 -0.98 1.04
CA GLN A 191 -18.10 -0.89 0.91
C GLN A 191 -18.55 -1.26 -0.51
N VAL A 192 -17.85 -0.77 -1.53
CA VAL A 192 -18.10 -1.16 -2.94
C VAL A 192 -17.91 -2.66 -3.13
N CYS A 193 -16.83 -3.24 -2.61
CA CYS A 193 -16.55 -4.67 -2.74
C CYS A 193 -17.56 -5.54 -1.97
N GLU A 194 -18.04 -5.07 -0.82
CA GLU A 194 -19.12 -5.71 -0.07
C GLU A 194 -20.41 -5.74 -0.88
N LYS A 195 -20.82 -4.59 -1.47
CA LYS A 195 -21.98 -4.50 -2.36
C LYS A 195 -21.84 -5.33 -3.64
N ALA A 196 -20.61 -5.49 -4.13
CA ALA A 196 -20.29 -6.35 -5.27
C ALA A 196 -20.25 -7.85 -4.90
N GLY A 197 -20.53 -8.23 -3.65
CA GLY A 197 -20.64 -9.63 -3.22
C GLY A 197 -19.30 -10.33 -2.95
N LEU A 198 -18.22 -9.60 -2.67
CA LEU A 198 -16.91 -10.20 -2.35
C LEU A 198 -16.83 -10.60 -0.87
N ASP A 199 -17.71 -11.50 -0.43
CA ASP A 199 -17.92 -11.91 0.96
C ASP A 199 -17.37 -13.31 1.31
N SER A 200 -16.53 -13.86 0.43
CA SER A 200 -15.89 -15.16 0.70
C SER A 200 -14.96 -15.08 1.92
N ASP A 201 -14.89 -16.17 2.67
CA ASP A 201 -14.08 -16.25 3.87
C ASP A 201 -12.61 -16.54 3.56
N ILE A 202 -11.73 -15.67 4.03
CA ILE A 202 -10.29 -15.78 3.88
C ILE A 202 -9.66 -16.10 5.22
N ASN A 203 -8.97 -17.25 5.28
CA ASN A 203 -8.14 -17.65 6.42
C ASN A 203 -6.69 -17.20 6.19
N TYR A 204 -6.12 -16.50 7.16
CA TYR A 204 -4.73 -16.02 7.09
C TYR A 204 -4.03 -16.10 8.43
N VAL A 205 -2.70 -15.99 8.41
CA VAL A 205 -1.85 -16.10 9.60
C VAL A 205 -1.15 -14.77 9.92
N GLU A 206 -1.33 -14.29 11.15
CA GLU A 206 -0.63 -13.12 11.66
C GLU A 206 0.18 -13.46 12.91
N GLN A 207 1.38 -12.89 12.99
CA GLN A 207 2.19 -12.89 14.20
C GLN A 207 2.05 -11.55 14.89
N ILE A 208 1.62 -11.58 16.15
CA ILE A 208 1.51 -10.43 17.04
C ILE A 208 2.38 -10.73 18.26
N GLY A 209 3.45 -9.95 18.44
CA GLY A 209 4.51 -10.28 19.39
C GLY A 209 5.07 -11.69 19.14
N GLY A 210 5.14 -12.50 20.19
CA GLY A 210 5.57 -13.91 20.11
C GLY A 210 4.51 -14.89 19.58
N ASN A 211 3.25 -14.46 19.48
CA ASN A 211 2.13 -15.37 19.21
C ASN A 211 1.76 -15.39 17.72
N ILE A 212 1.73 -16.59 17.13
CA ILE A 212 1.22 -16.83 15.77
C ILE A 212 -0.24 -17.26 15.87
N THR A 213 -1.14 -16.50 15.23
CA THR A 213 -2.58 -16.75 15.28
C THR A 213 -3.18 -16.89 13.90
N LYS A 214 -4.10 -17.84 13.75
CA LYS A 214 -4.99 -17.94 12.58
C LYS A 214 -6.13 -16.92 12.74
N LYS A 215 -6.46 -16.23 11.66
CA LYS A 215 -7.52 -15.23 11.59
C LYS A 215 -8.41 -15.55 10.39
N ARG A 216 -9.68 -15.15 10.49
CA ARG A 216 -10.67 -15.24 9.41
C ARG A 216 -11.28 -13.86 9.20
N LYS A 217 -11.40 -13.45 7.94
CA LYS A 217 -12.05 -12.21 7.51
C LYS A 217 -12.76 -12.45 6.19
N LYS A 218 -13.74 -11.61 5.88
CA LYS A 218 -14.35 -11.55 4.56
C LYS A 218 -13.39 -10.94 3.56
N LEU A 219 -13.44 -11.38 2.30
CA LEU A 219 -12.53 -10.91 1.25
C LEU A 219 -12.54 -9.39 1.13
N PHE A 220 -13.72 -8.76 1.07
CA PHE A 220 -13.85 -7.30 0.99
C PHE A 220 -13.12 -6.58 2.13
N GLU A 221 -13.05 -7.15 3.34
CA GLU A 221 -12.34 -6.52 4.47
C GLU A 221 -10.82 -6.42 4.26
N LEU A 222 -10.26 -7.28 3.40
CA LEU A 222 -8.84 -7.35 3.10
C LEU A 222 -8.46 -6.49 1.88
N ILE A 223 -9.43 -6.06 1.08
CA ILE A 223 -9.20 -5.24 -0.11
C ILE A 223 -8.82 -3.81 0.28
N HIS A 224 -7.79 -3.30 -0.39
CA HIS A 224 -7.31 -1.92 -0.30
C HIS A 224 -6.55 -1.56 -1.59
N THR A 225 -6.14 -0.30 -1.76
CA THR A 225 -5.33 0.21 -2.87
C THR A 225 -4.10 -0.65 -3.18
N GLN A 226 -3.43 -1.20 -2.17
CA GLN A 226 -2.27 -2.08 -2.41
C GLN A 226 -2.67 -3.47 -2.95
N THR A 227 -3.92 -3.89 -2.76
CA THR A 227 -4.47 -5.13 -3.34
C THR A 227 -4.63 -4.96 -4.83
N ALA A 228 -5.17 -3.82 -5.29
CA ALA A 228 -5.30 -3.50 -6.71
C ALA A 228 -3.97 -3.62 -7.45
N ARG A 229 -2.88 -3.11 -6.87
CA ARG A 229 -1.54 -3.21 -7.47
C ARG A 229 -0.99 -4.64 -7.58
N HIS A 230 -1.56 -5.59 -6.84
CA HIS A 230 -1.15 -7.00 -6.82
C HIS A 230 -2.13 -7.92 -7.56
N THR A 231 -3.30 -7.41 -7.91
CA THR A 231 -4.25 -8.03 -8.84
C THR A 231 -3.69 -7.95 -10.25
#